data_AF-A0A3E2CQ82-F1
#
_entry.id   AF-A0A3E2CQ82-F1
#
_cell.length_a   1.000
_cell.length_b   1.000
_cell.length_c   1.000
_cell.angle_alpha   90.00
_cell.angle_beta   90.00
_cell.angle_gamma   90.00
#
_symmetry.space_group_name_H-M   'P 1'
#
loop_
_entity.id
_entity.type
_entity.pdbx_description
1 polymer ?
#
loop_
_entity_poly.entity_id
_entity_poly.type
_entity_poly.pdbx_seq_one_letter_code
_entity_poly.pdbx_strand_id
1 'polypeptide(L)' 'MASKSADIRPGITMACTECKERNYITTKNRRNTPDRLELNKFCPRCGKHTLHRETR' A
#
# COMPACT_ATOMS: atom_id res chain seq x y z
N MET A 1 11.28 27.25 6.43
CA MET A 1 11.03 25.80 6.45
C MET A 1 9.69 25.56 5.79
N ALA A 2 9.64 25.21 4.50
CA ALA A 2 8.37 25.02 3.80
C ALA A 2 7.65 23.80 4.41
N SER A 3 6.48 24.04 5.01
CA SER A 3 5.56 23.01 5.46
C SER A 3 5.22 22.14 4.24
N LYS A 4 5.71 20.90 4.23
CA LYS A 4 5.39 19.93 3.19
C LYS A 4 3.89 19.71 3.23
N SER A 5 3.19 20.38 2.31
CA SER A 5 1.76 20.24 2.09
C SER A 5 1.44 18.76 2.07
N ALA A 6 0.53 18.31 2.94
CA ALA A 6 0.13 16.91 2.96
C ALA A 6 -0.40 16.54 1.57
N ASP A 7 0.44 15.85 0.78
CA ASP A 7 0.10 15.44 -0.57
C ASP A 7 -1.24 14.69 -0.53
N ILE A 8 -2.22 15.16 -1.29
CA ILE A 8 -3.58 14.59 -1.29
C ILE A 8 -3.56 13.12 -1.73
N ARG A 9 -2.55 12.75 -2.53
CA ARG A 9 -2.30 11.39 -3.03
C ARG A 9 -0.93 10.89 -2.54
N PRO A 10 -0.79 10.50 -1.26
CA PRO A 10 0.47 9.93 -0.79
C PRO A 10 0.74 8.57 -1.46
N GLY A 11 2.01 8.28 -1.69
CA GLY A 11 2.46 6.92 -2.00
C GLY A 11 2.33 6.05 -0.75
N ILE A 12 1.50 5.02 -0.83
CA ILE A 12 1.29 3.99 0.19
C ILE A 12 2.04 2.72 -0.18
N THR A 13 2.63 2.08 0.82
CA THR A 13 3.30 0.79 0.64
C THR A 13 2.31 -0.33 0.92
N MET A 14 2.31 -1.38 0.12
CA MET A 14 1.50 -2.57 0.35
C MET A 14 2.41 -3.71 0.81
N ALA A 15 1.97 -4.44 1.83
CA ALA A 15 2.63 -5.64 2.31
C ALA A 15 1.74 -6.86 2.11
N CYS A 16 2.33 -7.96 1.68
CA CYS A 16 1.65 -9.24 1.66
C CYS A 16 1.29 -9.70 3.08
N THR A 17 0.10 -10.26 3.26
CA THR A 17 -0.35 -10.78 4.57
C THR A 17 0.39 -12.04 5.01
N GLU A 18 0.92 -12.83 4.07
CA GLU A 18 1.63 -14.08 4.37
C GLU A 18 3.13 -13.85 4.57
N CYS A 19 3.81 -13.34 3.52
CA CYS A 19 5.26 -13.16 3.49
C CYS A 19 5.73 -11.87 4.21
N LYS A 20 4.81 -10.95 4.57
CA LYS A 20 5.08 -9.60 5.10
C LYS A 20 5.99 -8.73 4.22
N GLU A 21 6.24 -9.18 3.00
CA GLU A 21 7.09 -8.49 2.06
C GLU A 21 6.42 -7.21 1.56
N ARG A 22 7.18 -6.12 1.55
CA ARG A 22 6.77 -4.79 1.09
C ARG A 22 7.33 -4.55 -0.29
N ASN A 23 6.54 -4.93 -1.27
CA ASN A 23 6.95 -5.09 -2.67
C ASN A 23 6.19 -4.15 -3.62
N TYR A 24 5.13 -3.50 -3.17
CA TYR A 24 4.35 -2.59 -3.99
C TYR A 24 4.20 -1.22 -3.35
N ILE A 25 4.35 -0.18 -4.16
CA ILE A 25 4.01 1.20 -3.82
C ILE A 25 2.88 1.62 -4.74
N THR A 26 1.78 2.09 -4.18
CA THR A 26 0.63 2.59 -4.93
C THR A 26 0.27 3.97 -4.42
N THR A 27 -0.45 4.79 -5.19
CA THR A 27 -0.96 6.06 -4.68
C THR A 27 -2.43 5.89 -4.34
N LYS A 28 -2.86 6.36 -3.17
CA LYS A 28 -4.28 6.45 -2.85
C LYS A 28 -4.65 7.86 -2.46
N ASN A 29 -5.86 8.29 -2.77
CA ASN A 29 -6.35 9.57 -2.30
C ASN A 29 -6.87 9.44 -0.87
N ARG A 30 -6.07 9.89 0.10
CA ARG A 30 -6.39 9.75 1.53
C ARG A 30 -7.65 10.49 1.95
N ARG A 31 -8.14 11.47 1.16
CA ARG A 31 -9.39 12.20 1.43
C ARG A 31 -10.63 11.42 1.01
N ASN A 32 -10.58 10.73 -0.13
CA ASN A 32 -11.75 10.03 -0.68
C ASN A 32 -11.83 8.57 -0.20
N THR A 33 -10.69 7.94 0.07
CA THR A 33 -10.61 6.55 0.54
C THR A 33 -9.80 6.46 1.84
N PRO A 34 -10.43 6.77 2.99
CA PRO A 34 -9.76 6.70 4.30
C PRO A 34 -9.47 5.26 4.73
N ASP A 35 -10.22 4.29 4.21
CA ASP A 35 -10.07 2.87 4.55
C ASP A 35 -8.73 2.29 4.10
N ARG A 36 -8.33 1.18 4.75
CA ARG A 36 -7.13 0.43 4.37
C ARG A 36 -7.36 -0.25 3.04
N LEU A 37 -6.43 -0.04 2.11
CA LEU A 37 -6.50 -0.72 0.82
C LEU A 37 -6.08 -2.19 0.97
N GLU A 38 -6.90 -3.08 0.42
CA GLU A 38 -6.61 -4.51 0.30
C GLU A 38 -6.67 -4.88 -1.17
N LEU A 39 -5.57 -5.39 -1.72
CA LEU A 39 -5.48 -5.77 -3.13
C LEU A 39 -4.91 -7.19 -3.25
N ASN A 40 -5.54 -8.01 -4.10
CA ASN A 40 -4.96 -9.29 -4.49
C ASN A 40 -3.83 -9.06 -5.50
N LYS A 41 -2.59 -9.22 -5.03
CA LYS A 41 -1.38 -9.10 -5.84
C LYS A 41 -0.50 -10.34 -5.69
N PHE A 42 0.36 -10.55 -6.66
CA PHE A 42 1.31 -11.66 -6.65
C PHE A 42 2.42 -11.38 -5.63
N CYS A 43 2.62 -12.24 -4.61
CA CYS A 43 3.84 -12.19 -3.78
C CYS A 43 4.91 -13.09 -4.46
N PRO A 44 6.03 -12.53 -4.94
CA PRO A 44 7.10 -13.32 -5.56
C PRO A 44 7.75 -14.30 -4.57
N ARG A 45 7.75 -14.00 -3.26
CA ARG A 45 8.24 -14.93 -2.23
C ARG A 45 7.31 -16.11 -1.99
N CYS A 46 5.99 -15.91 -2.07
CA CYS A 46 5.01 -16.99 -1.92
C CYS A 46 4.74 -17.72 -3.25
N GLY A 47 5.07 -17.13 -4.39
CA GLY A 47 4.80 -17.69 -5.72
C GLY A 47 3.31 -17.74 -6.08
N LYS A 48 2.45 -17.00 -5.37
CA LYS A 48 0.99 -17.01 -5.58
C LYS A 48 0.38 -15.62 -5.37
N HIS A 49 -0.83 -15.44 -5.86
CA HIS A 49 -1.62 -14.24 -5.58
C HIS A 49 -2.14 -14.30 -4.14
N THR A 50 -1.76 -13.29 -3.36
CA THR A 50 -2.13 -13.15 -1.95
C THR A 50 -2.72 -11.78 -1.71
N LEU A 51 -3.45 -11.67 -0.61
CA LEU A 51 -3.96 -10.40 -0.15
C LEU A 51 -2.79 -9.52 0.30
N HIS A 52 -2.63 -8.37 -0.34
CA HIS A 52 -1.69 -7.33 0.10
C HIS A 52 -2.48 -6.25 0.81
N ARG A 53 -2.07 -5.93 2.03
CA ARG A 53 -2.65 -4.88 2.86
C ARG A 53 -1.76 -3.66 2.86
N GLU A 54 -2.38 -2.49 2.85
CA GLU A 54 -1.68 -1.24 3.07
C GLU A 54 -0.92 -1.24 4.39
N THR A 55 0.36 -0.86 4.29
CA THR A 55 1.27 -0.67 5.42
C THR A 55 1.60 0.81 5.52
N ARG A 56 1.55 1.32 6.75
CA ARG A 56 1.58 2.74 7.13
C ARG A 56 2.67 3.56 6.44
#